data_AF-A0A3M1PBS4-F1
#
_entry.id   AF-A0A3M1PBS4-F1
#
_cell.length_a   1.000
_cell.length_b   1.000
_cell.length_c   1.000
_cell.angle_alpha   90.00
_cell.angle_beta   90.00
_cell.angle_gamma   90.00
#
_symmetry.space_group_name_H-M   'P 1'
#
loop_
_entity.id
_entity.type
_entity.pdbx_description
1 polymer ?
#
loop_
_entity_poly.entity_id
_entity_poly.type
_entity_poly.pdbx_seq_one_letter_code
_entity_poly.pdbx_strand_id
1 'polypeptide(L)'
;MILERLRDLHARLAGELVPAYHKKQRVPWILALDEDGRFLNIERAETGKKDYVEIVAPYRRRQGTQPPPYLFVDKPSYVLGRPDADTEKARAQADERHTAYRRLAEACALSVNRPATDAFLRFLDEGIEAARAHPATAEMKPGDLIA
;
A
#
# COMPACT_ATOMS: atom_id res chain seq x y z
N MET A 1 -18.29 -4.16 37.57
CA MET A 1 -17.05 -3.34 37.58
C MET A 1 -16.73 -2.82 36.18
N ILE A 2 -15.88 -1.78 36.09
CA ILE A 2 -15.46 -1.20 34.79
C ILE A 2 -14.75 -2.24 33.90
N LEU A 3 -13.95 -3.14 34.48
CA LEU A 3 -13.22 -4.19 33.74
C LEU A 3 -14.16 -5.23 33.11
N GLU A 4 -15.25 -5.62 33.79
CA GLU A 4 -16.26 -6.53 33.24
C GLU A 4 -16.99 -5.87 32.06
N ARG A 5 -17.35 -4.59 32.19
CA ARG A 5 -17.97 -3.84 31.09
C ARG A 5 -17.04 -3.68 29.89
N LEU A 6 -15.73 -3.55 30.10
CA LEU A 6 -14.74 -3.52 29.02
C LEU A 6 -14.61 -4.88 28.32
N ARG A 7 -14.63 -5.98 29.07
CA ARG A 7 -14.61 -7.35 28.52
C ARG A 7 -15.86 -7.63 27.69
N ASP A 8 -17.03 -7.28 28.19
CA ASP A 8 -18.30 -7.48 27.50
C ASP A 8 -18.39 -6.61 26.24
N LEU A 9 -17.84 -5.40 26.28
CA LEU A 9 -17.70 -4.54 25.11
C LEU A 9 -16.72 -5.14 24.08
N HIS A 10 -15.59 -5.69 24.51
CA HIS A 10 -14.64 -6.35 23.62
C HIS A 10 -15.27 -7.56 22.92
N ALA A 11 -15.98 -8.42 23.65
CA ALA A 11 -16.66 -9.57 23.07
C ALA A 11 -17.70 -9.18 22.01
N ARG A 12 -18.41 -8.07 22.22
CA ARG A 12 -19.36 -7.52 21.24
C ARG A 12 -18.69 -6.97 19.99
N LEU A 13 -17.49 -6.42 20.12
CA LEU A 13 -16.78 -5.76 19.02
C LEU A 13 -15.76 -6.67 18.33
N ALA A 14 -15.53 -7.89 18.80
CA ALA A 14 -14.42 -8.75 18.37
C ALA A 14 -14.33 -8.96 16.84
N GLY A 15 -15.47 -8.95 16.11
CA GLY A 15 -15.49 -9.02 14.64
C GLY A 15 -15.35 -7.68 13.90
N GLU A 16 -15.45 -6.55 14.61
CA GLU A 16 -15.38 -5.19 14.06
C GLU A 16 -14.06 -4.47 14.39
N LEU A 17 -13.28 -5.03 15.31
CA LEU A 17 -12.02 -4.44 15.76
C LEU A 17 -10.93 -4.59 14.70
N VAL A 18 -10.35 -3.44 14.34
CA VAL A 18 -9.13 -3.40 13.53
C VAL A 18 -7.96 -3.91 14.38
N PRO A 19 -7.13 -4.85 13.87
CA PRO A 19 -5.97 -5.34 14.61
C PRO A 19 -5.03 -4.20 15.05
N ALA A 20 -4.30 -4.43 16.14
CA ALA A 20 -3.26 -3.48 16.56
C ALA A 20 -2.28 -3.20 15.41
N TYR A 21 -1.81 -1.96 15.32
CA TYR A 21 -0.92 -1.49 14.23
C TYR A 21 -1.51 -1.60 12.82
N HIS A 22 -2.84 -1.72 12.70
CA HIS A 22 -3.54 -1.64 11.42
C HIS A 22 -4.49 -0.45 11.43
N LYS A 23 -4.86 0.01 10.24
CA LYS A 23 -5.85 1.07 10.04
C LYS A 23 -6.69 0.78 8.80
N LYS A 24 -7.97 1.14 8.84
CA LYS A 24 -8.80 1.23 7.62
C LYS A 24 -8.29 2.38 6.75
N GLN A 25 -7.82 2.06 5.55
CA GLN A 25 -7.32 3.00 4.57
C GLN A 25 -8.27 3.05 3.36
N ARG A 26 -8.51 4.25 2.85
CA ARG A 26 -9.31 4.47 1.64
C ARG A 26 -8.37 4.38 0.44
N VAL A 27 -8.55 3.35 -0.37
CA VAL A 27 -7.66 3.02 -1.49
C VAL A 27 -8.41 3.24 -2.80
N PRO A 28 -8.11 4.33 -3.54
CA PRO A 28 -8.73 4.60 -4.83
C PRO A 28 -8.16 3.79 -6.00
N TRP A 29 -6.98 3.17 -5.88
CA TRP A 29 -6.32 2.45 -6.96
C TRP A 29 -5.97 1.02 -6.57
N ILE A 30 -6.26 0.07 -7.45
CA ILE A 30 -5.93 -1.35 -7.25
C ILE A 30 -4.91 -1.76 -8.31
N LEU A 31 -3.79 -2.30 -7.84
CA LEU A 31 -2.77 -2.94 -8.65
C LEU A 31 -3.11 -4.43 -8.77
N ALA A 32 -3.55 -4.85 -9.96
CA ALA A 32 -3.86 -6.24 -10.23
C ALA A 32 -2.61 -6.99 -10.68
N LEU A 33 -2.28 -8.07 -9.96
CA LEU A 33 -1.20 -9.00 -10.26
C LEU A 33 -1.76 -10.41 -10.44
N ASP A 34 -1.11 -11.25 -11.24
CA ASP A 34 -1.38 -12.69 -11.23
C ASP A 34 -0.70 -13.39 -10.04
N GLU A 35 -0.94 -14.71 -9.89
CA GLU A 35 -0.34 -15.52 -8.82
C GLU A 35 1.19 -15.57 -8.86
N ASP A 36 1.78 -15.30 -10.03
CA ASP A 36 3.22 -15.23 -10.25
C ASP A 36 3.78 -13.82 -10.04
N GLY A 37 2.95 -12.82 -9.79
CA GLY A 37 3.40 -11.43 -9.65
C GLY A 37 3.61 -10.69 -10.97
N ARG A 38 3.08 -11.20 -12.08
CA ARG A 38 3.06 -10.44 -13.33
C ARG A 38 2.03 -9.34 -13.22
N PHE A 39 2.43 -8.16 -13.67
CA PHE A 39 1.55 -7.01 -13.77
C PHE A 39 0.42 -7.27 -14.77
N LEU A 40 -0.83 -7.16 -14.31
CA LEU A 40 -2.01 -7.30 -15.16
C LEU A 40 -2.60 -5.94 -15.53
N ASN A 41 -2.92 -5.12 -14.52
CA ASN A 41 -3.61 -3.85 -14.73
C ASN A 41 -3.46 -2.91 -13.51
N ILE A 42 -3.71 -1.62 -13.71
CA ILE A 42 -4.08 -0.71 -12.63
C ILE A 42 -5.43 -0.10 -12.93
N GLU A 43 -6.36 -0.26 -11.99
CA GLU A 43 -7.71 0.25 -12.13
C GLU A 43 -8.13 1.10 -10.93
N ARG A 44 -9.10 1.97 -11.19
CA ARG A 44 -9.73 2.77 -10.14
C ARG A 44 -10.72 1.87 -9.39
N ALA A 45 -10.68 1.93 -8.07
CA ALA A 45 -11.62 1.23 -7.22
C ALA A 45 -13.02 1.86 -7.37
N GLU A 46 -13.89 1.22 -8.13
CA GLU A 46 -15.30 1.63 -8.28
C GLU A 46 -16.18 0.79 -7.36
N THR A 47 -16.55 1.35 -6.21
CA THR A 47 -17.53 0.71 -5.30
C THR A 47 -18.82 1.54 -5.27
N GLY A 48 -19.60 1.47 -6.35
CA GLY A 48 -20.89 2.16 -6.47
C GLY A 48 -20.74 3.69 -6.36
N LYS A 49 -21.23 4.29 -5.26
CA LYS A 49 -21.16 5.75 -5.03
C LYS A 49 -19.78 6.25 -4.54
N LYS A 50 -18.83 5.35 -4.31
CA LYS A 50 -17.51 5.66 -3.74
C LYS A 50 -16.41 5.23 -4.71
N ASP A 51 -15.52 6.16 -5.02
CA ASP A 51 -14.33 5.93 -5.86
C ASP A 51 -13.14 5.36 -5.06
N TYR A 52 -13.41 4.49 -4.08
CA TYR A 52 -12.38 3.84 -3.26
C TYR A 52 -12.92 2.58 -2.58
N VAL A 53 -12.03 1.63 -2.32
CA VAL A 53 -12.26 0.52 -1.39
C VAL A 53 -11.65 0.83 -0.02
N GLU A 54 -12.22 0.26 1.04
CA GLU A 54 -11.64 0.33 2.38
C GLU A 54 -10.85 -0.95 2.67
N ILE A 55 -9.54 -0.81 2.85
CA ILE A 55 -8.64 -1.93 3.16
C ILE A 55 -8.09 -1.75 4.57
N VAL A 56 -8.14 -2.80 5.39
CA VAL A 56 -7.44 -2.85 6.67
C VAL A 56 -6.00 -3.25 6.40
N ALA A 57 -5.06 -2.31 6.57
CA ALA A 57 -3.66 -2.54 6.25
C ALA A 57 -2.73 -2.11 7.42
N PRO A 58 -1.51 -2.69 7.48
CA PRO A 58 -0.50 -2.27 8.44
C PRO A 58 -0.23 -0.76 8.35
N TYR A 59 -0.24 -0.10 9.50
CA TYR A 59 -0.15 1.35 9.57
C TYR A 59 0.84 1.77 10.66
N ARG A 60 1.64 2.77 10.32
CA ARG A 60 2.49 3.49 11.27
C ARG A 60 2.37 4.99 11.05
N ARG A 61 2.65 5.79 12.08
CA ARG A 61 2.69 7.25 11.92
C ARG A 61 3.90 7.64 11.07
N ARG A 62 3.68 8.45 10.02
CA ARG A 62 4.76 9.12 9.27
C ARG A 62 5.13 10.44 9.92
N GLN A 63 6.42 10.61 10.21
CA GLN A 63 7.02 11.86 10.68
C GLN A 63 8.47 11.94 10.21
N GLY A 64 9.02 13.17 10.20
CA GLY A 64 10.42 13.43 9.83
C GLY A 64 10.64 13.69 8.34
N THR A 65 11.90 13.90 7.98
CA THR A 65 12.33 14.30 6.63
C THR A 65 12.25 13.15 5.62
N GLN A 66 12.42 11.91 6.08
CA GLN A 66 12.28 10.68 5.28
C GLN A 66 11.25 9.76 5.95
N PRO A 67 9.95 10.03 5.73
CA PRO A 67 8.91 9.24 6.36
C PRO A 67 8.96 7.78 5.86
N PRO A 68 8.74 6.81 6.76
CA PRO A 68 8.85 5.39 6.40
C PRO A 68 7.67 4.93 5.52
N PRO A 69 7.91 3.93 4.64
CA PRO A 69 6.86 3.32 3.83
C PRO A 69 5.81 2.58 4.69
N TYR A 70 4.63 2.39 4.10
CA TYR A 70 3.59 1.48 4.57
C TYR A 70 3.65 0.20 3.76
N LEU A 71 3.37 -0.93 4.40
CA LEU A 71 3.46 -2.23 3.75
C LEU A 71 2.19 -2.48 2.91
N PHE A 72 2.37 -2.83 1.64
CA PHE A 72 1.35 -3.12 0.61
C PHE A 72 0.43 -1.95 0.22
N VAL A 73 -0.05 -1.12 1.16
CA VAL A 73 -0.95 0.02 0.87
C VAL A 73 -0.25 1.36 1.10
N ASP A 74 0.23 1.98 0.02
CA ASP A 74 0.99 3.23 0.09
C ASP A 74 0.73 4.15 -1.11
N LYS A 75 1.37 5.31 -1.13
CA LYS A 75 1.30 6.27 -2.22
C LYS A 75 2.05 5.75 -3.46
N PRO A 76 1.68 6.20 -4.67
CA PRO A 76 2.40 5.88 -5.91
C PRO A 76 3.90 6.21 -5.87
N SER A 77 4.32 7.24 -5.11
CA SER A 77 5.74 7.57 -4.94
C SER A 77 6.54 6.58 -4.11
N TYR A 78 5.89 5.71 -3.33
CA TYR A 78 6.54 4.60 -2.63
C TYR A 78 6.38 3.30 -3.42
N VAL A 79 5.17 2.96 -3.86
CA VAL A 79 4.91 1.67 -4.52
C VAL A 79 5.48 1.62 -5.93
N LEU A 80 5.30 2.68 -6.71
CA LEU A 80 5.73 2.75 -8.11
C LEU A 80 6.98 3.62 -8.30
N GLY A 81 7.49 4.30 -7.26
CA GLY A 81 8.53 5.32 -7.41
C GLY A 81 8.15 6.46 -8.35
N ARG A 82 6.85 6.75 -8.48
CA ARG A 82 6.37 7.86 -9.31
C ARG A 82 6.66 9.20 -8.62
N PRO A 83 7.32 10.16 -9.26
CA PRO A 83 7.53 11.48 -8.67
C PRO A 83 6.22 12.25 -8.50
N ASP A 84 6.09 12.96 -7.37
CA ASP A 84 4.91 13.78 -7.07
C ASP A 84 4.83 15.05 -7.96
N ALA A 85 5.93 15.43 -8.62
CA ALA A 85 6.06 16.56 -9.54
C ALA A 85 7.18 16.32 -10.56
N ASP A 86 7.12 16.98 -11.72
CA ASP A 86 8.18 16.87 -12.74
C ASP A 86 9.38 17.78 -12.42
N THR A 87 10.14 17.40 -11.38
CA THR A 87 11.38 18.06 -10.99
C THR A 87 12.43 17.02 -10.62
N GLU A 88 13.70 17.34 -10.83
CA GLU A 88 14.82 16.45 -10.49
C GLU A 88 14.81 16.04 -9.01
N LYS A 89 14.50 16.99 -8.14
CA LYS A 89 14.36 16.74 -6.69
C LYS A 89 13.24 15.76 -6.38
N ALA A 90 12.09 15.88 -7.05
CA ALA A 90 10.96 14.98 -6.82
C ALA A 90 11.23 13.57 -7.37
N ARG A 91 11.96 13.45 -8.50
CA ARG A 91 12.46 12.17 -9.03
C ARG A 91 13.36 11.47 -8.01
N ALA A 92 14.41 12.15 -7.55
CA ALA A 92 15.33 11.60 -6.56
C ALA A 92 14.62 11.16 -5.26
N GLN A 93 13.64 11.95 -4.79
CA GLN A 93 12.86 11.57 -3.61
C GLN A 93 11.97 10.35 -3.83
N ALA A 94 11.35 10.21 -5.01
CA ALA A 94 10.53 9.05 -5.31
C ALA A 94 11.38 7.78 -5.46
N ASP A 95 12.57 7.88 -6.05
CA ASP A 95 13.52 6.76 -6.13
C ASP A 95 13.98 6.32 -4.73
N GLU A 96 14.29 7.26 -3.85
CA GLU A 96 14.65 6.95 -2.46
C GLU A 96 13.49 6.29 -1.70
N ARG A 97 12.27 6.82 -1.84
CA ARG A 97 11.05 6.26 -1.21
C ARG A 97 10.76 4.86 -1.72
N HIS A 98 10.88 4.63 -3.01
CA HIS A 98 10.66 3.33 -3.63
C HIS A 98 11.72 2.32 -3.22
N THR A 99 12.98 2.74 -3.11
CA THR A 99 14.06 1.91 -2.57
C THR A 99 13.77 1.50 -1.13
N ALA A 100 13.31 2.42 -0.28
CA ALA A 100 12.92 2.11 1.10
C ALA A 100 11.70 1.17 1.15
N TYR A 101 10.73 1.36 0.25
CA TYR A 101 9.55 0.50 0.13
C TYR A 101 9.93 -0.93 -0.26
N ARG A 102 10.79 -1.11 -1.28
CA ARG A 102 11.27 -2.43 -1.71
C ARG A 102 11.97 -3.17 -0.57
N ARG A 103 12.86 -2.50 0.17
CA ARG A 103 13.51 -3.07 1.37
C ARG A 103 12.51 -3.54 2.42
N LEU A 104 11.41 -2.80 2.63
CA LEU A 104 10.36 -3.20 3.55
C LEU A 104 9.60 -4.44 3.04
N ALA A 105 9.29 -4.49 1.75
CA ALA A 105 8.65 -5.64 1.12
C ALA A 105 9.53 -6.90 1.20
N GLU A 106 10.84 -6.77 0.94
CA GLU A 106 11.83 -7.84 1.06
C GLU A 106 11.90 -8.38 2.50
N ALA A 107 12.01 -7.49 3.48
CA ALA A 107 12.01 -7.88 4.89
C ALA A 107 10.71 -8.61 5.29
N CYS A 108 9.57 -8.21 4.73
CA CYS A 108 8.30 -8.88 4.96
C CYS A 108 8.27 -10.28 4.33
N ALA A 109 8.67 -10.42 3.08
CA ALA A 109 8.70 -11.72 2.40
C ALA A 109 9.59 -12.72 3.15
N LEU A 110 10.79 -12.30 3.57
CA LEU A 110 11.70 -13.10 4.39
C LEU A 110 11.08 -13.52 5.73
N SER A 111 10.25 -12.67 6.33
CA SER A 111 9.67 -12.93 7.66
C SER A 111 8.43 -13.82 7.62
N VAL A 112 7.58 -13.67 6.60
CA VAL A 112 6.27 -14.34 6.53
C VAL A 112 6.30 -15.57 5.61
N ASN A 113 7.21 -15.60 4.64
CA ASN A 113 7.44 -16.71 3.69
C ASN A 113 6.13 -17.20 3.03
N ARG A 114 5.47 -16.32 2.27
CA ARG A 114 4.19 -16.60 1.60
C ARG A 114 4.32 -16.41 0.09
N PRO A 115 3.67 -17.26 -0.74
CA PRO A 115 3.71 -17.12 -2.19
C PRO A 115 3.30 -15.71 -2.68
N ALA A 116 2.28 -15.11 -2.04
CA ALA A 116 1.83 -13.77 -2.38
C ALA A 116 2.89 -12.68 -2.16
N THR A 117 3.75 -12.81 -1.14
CA THR A 117 4.82 -11.84 -0.91
C THR A 117 5.94 -11.99 -1.94
N ASP A 118 6.22 -13.22 -2.37
CA ASP A 118 7.23 -13.50 -3.39
C ASP A 118 6.77 -13.03 -4.77
N ALA A 119 5.49 -13.25 -5.10
CA ALA A 119 4.85 -12.69 -6.29
C ALA A 119 4.94 -11.16 -6.30
N PHE A 120 4.62 -10.50 -5.17
CA PHE A 120 4.75 -9.06 -5.07
C PHE A 120 6.19 -8.57 -5.25
N LEU A 121 7.20 -9.29 -4.71
CA LEU A 121 8.60 -8.96 -4.98
C LEU A 121 8.98 -9.12 -6.45
N ARG A 122 8.50 -10.17 -7.11
CA ARG A 122 8.72 -10.35 -8.56
C ARG A 122 8.13 -9.19 -9.36
N PHE A 123 6.94 -8.70 -8.97
CA PHE A 123 6.36 -7.49 -9.53
C PHE A 123 7.28 -6.28 -9.35
N LEU A 124 7.82 -6.06 -8.14
CA LEU A 124 8.71 -4.93 -7.87
C LEU A 124 9.99 -4.98 -8.73
N ASP A 125 10.42 -6.17 -9.13
CA ASP A 125 11.65 -6.38 -9.88
C ASP A 125 11.44 -6.29 -11.40
N GLU A 126 10.32 -6.83 -11.91
CA GLU A 126 10.10 -7.02 -13.34
C GLU A 126 8.93 -6.18 -13.89
N GLY A 127 7.93 -5.87 -13.06
CA GLY A 127 6.65 -5.28 -13.46
C GLY A 127 6.53 -3.76 -13.27
N ILE A 128 7.45 -3.13 -12.55
CA ILE A 128 7.38 -1.70 -12.22
C ILE A 128 7.31 -0.80 -13.45
N GLU A 129 8.14 -1.04 -14.46
CA GLU A 129 8.18 -0.18 -15.64
C GLU A 129 6.88 -0.26 -16.45
N ALA A 130 6.27 -1.45 -16.55
CA ALA A 130 4.97 -1.63 -17.18
C ALA A 130 3.87 -0.89 -16.39
N ALA A 131 3.89 -0.99 -15.06
CA ALA A 131 2.95 -0.27 -14.19
C ALA A 131 3.12 1.26 -14.28
N ARG A 132 4.36 1.76 -14.37
CA ARG A 132 4.67 3.19 -14.55
C ARG A 132 4.15 3.74 -15.87
N ALA A 133 4.28 2.97 -16.95
CA ALA A 133 3.81 3.34 -18.28
C ALA A 133 2.27 3.25 -18.43
N HIS A 134 1.58 2.62 -17.49
CA HIS A 134 0.14 2.43 -17.55
C HIS A 134 -0.62 3.78 -17.52
N PRO A 135 -1.64 4.01 -18.39
CA PRO A 135 -2.34 5.30 -18.46
C PRO A 135 -2.96 5.76 -17.13
N ALA A 136 -3.54 4.82 -16.36
CA ALA A 136 -4.13 5.11 -15.05
C ALA A 136 -3.11 5.71 -14.07
N THR A 137 -1.82 5.37 -14.23
CA THR A 137 -0.75 5.91 -13.40
C THR A 137 -0.65 7.41 -13.54
N ALA A 138 -0.95 8.02 -14.69
CA ALA A 138 -0.91 9.48 -14.86
C ALA A 138 -2.01 10.19 -14.05
N GLU A 139 -3.17 9.55 -13.86
CA GLU A 139 -4.35 10.13 -13.21
C GLU A 139 -4.25 10.16 -11.68
N MET A 140 -3.36 9.36 -11.08
CA MET A 140 -3.24 9.29 -9.62
C MET A 140 -2.74 10.62 -9.05
N LYS A 141 -3.30 11.02 -7.90
CA LYS A 141 -2.83 12.21 -7.16
C LYS A 141 -1.73 11.81 -6.17
N PRO A 142 -0.82 12.72 -5.78
CA PRO A 142 0.23 12.45 -4.78
C PRO A 142 -0.27 11.99 -3.39
N GLY A 143 -1.54 12.24 -3.08
CA GLY A 143 -2.19 11.81 -1.84
C GLY A 143 -2.95 10.50 -1.94
N ASP A 144 -3.13 9.97 -3.16
CA ASP A 144 -3.85 8.72 -3.38
C ASP A 144 -3.06 7.54 -2.82
N LEU A 145 -3.78 6.49 -2.47
CA LEU A 145 -3.20 5.21 -2.09
C LEU A 145 -3.45 4.19 -3.20
N ILE A 146 -2.48 3.32 -3.40
CA ILE A 146 -2.56 2.14 -4.24
C ILE A 146 -2.32 0.92 -3.34
N ALA A 147 -3.09 -0.15 -3.60
CA ALA A 147 -2.94 -1.45 -2.96
C ALA A 147 -2.64 -2.52 -4.01
#